data_AF-A0A353B5Z2-F1
#
_entry.id   AF-A0A353B5Z2-F1
#
_cell.length_a   1.000
_cell.length_b   1.000
_cell.length_c   1.000
_cell.angle_alpha   90.00
_cell.angle_beta   90.00
_cell.angle_gamma   90.00
#
_symmetry.space_group_name_H-M   'P 1'
#
loop_
_entity.id
_entity.type
_entity.pdbx_description
1 polymer ?
#
loop_
_entity_poly.entity_id
_entity_poly.type
_entity_poly.pdbx_seq_one_letter_code
_entity_poly.pdbx_strand_id
1 'polypeptide(L)'
;MTPPFLFRCISSLLSGFILVTVVSAQETTPIETIPALVDFSSPMQEWDGFGFNYVEACQTRDYDNNPQDYGGFSLLDETQRKEIADLVFSPDGLNVDLIKMFLDPWHQAEPEGPFDHAKSTRNMLDFVDRGFSTSEKKLQVLTTLYGPPAWATKQKFIGGRDLDPRMSDKLASYLIDWALFLRDRGINVRHLSIHNEGEDFYRWDHREGTQRLPKFDYNMVWWPNQVNNFIIQLTDEISRREIEGLGVTNGEPSNWTRFLHWGYAQALYDNEDALSRMSLLTTHGFVNGDTSRLSYGNSNGVTTALLRAKRPELHTWITSYSWGGKDFRFLRYSHEHIYEAGVNGLIPWAGIQHPESWIGGDGLGSAFIVHGGDRGYEVTLNYYLYKQLTTAGHAGMRVARTMLANPQAGLFAFAQDDTAHPDAFAVYSNIFVWGLPIGIEIRGSEYTKFQANRTSLDGAEKYADIGTFEVEDDRIVYDAPRGTMTTFIGIK
;
A
#
# COMPACT_ATOMS: atom_id res chain seq x y z
N MET A 1 66.33 19.92 -80.69
CA MET A 1 65.05 19.79 -81.43
C MET A 1 63.95 20.40 -80.58
N THR A 2 63.10 21.17 -81.24
CA THR A 2 62.11 22.15 -80.76
C THR A 2 60.94 21.56 -79.92
N PRO A 3 60.17 22.42 -79.22
CA PRO A 3 59.40 22.16 -77.97
C PRO A 3 57.89 21.96 -78.28
N PRO A 4 56.84 22.11 -77.39
CA PRO A 4 56.52 23.35 -76.63
C PRO A 4 55.61 23.27 -75.35
N PHE A 5 55.38 24.44 -74.72
CA PHE A 5 54.25 24.88 -73.83
C PHE A 5 54.14 24.28 -72.40
N LEU A 6 53.77 25.01 -71.33
CA LEU A 6 52.74 26.04 -71.19
C LEU A 6 52.95 26.94 -69.93
N PHE A 7 52.60 28.23 -70.06
CA PHE A 7 52.46 29.26 -69.00
C PHE A 7 51.35 28.93 -67.97
N ARG A 8 51.48 29.35 -66.70
CA ARG A 8 50.43 30.11 -65.95
C ARG A 8 50.84 30.60 -64.54
N CYS A 9 50.72 31.91 -64.38
CA CYS A 9 50.14 32.68 -63.26
C CYS A 9 50.58 32.39 -61.81
N ILE A 10 51.43 33.28 -61.30
CA ILE A 10 51.54 33.61 -59.87
C ILE A 10 50.62 34.82 -59.62
N SER A 11 49.56 34.65 -58.84
CA SER A 11 48.78 35.76 -58.27
C SER A 11 48.03 35.31 -57.01
N SER A 12 48.33 36.03 -55.92
CA SER A 12 47.41 36.48 -54.87
C SER A 12 46.62 35.45 -54.07
N LEU A 13 46.81 35.43 -52.74
CA LEU A 13 45.74 35.50 -51.71
C LEU A 13 46.33 35.15 -50.34
N LEU A 14 46.84 36.17 -49.64
CA LEU A 14 46.99 36.11 -48.18
C LEU A 14 45.60 36.40 -47.57
N SER A 15 44.75 35.37 -47.53
CA SER A 15 43.48 35.45 -46.82
C SER A 15 43.75 35.35 -45.33
N GLY A 16 43.76 36.49 -44.65
CA GLY A 16 43.69 36.55 -43.19
C GLY A 16 42.36 35.96 -42.73
N PHE A 17 42.40 34.71 -42.27
CA PHE A 17 41.29 34.08 -41.55
C PHE A 17 41.18 34.74 -40.17
N ILE A 18 40.32 35.76 -40.06
CA ILE A 18 39.81 36.19 -38.76
C ILE A 18 38.86 35.09 -38.29
N LEU A 19 39.34 34.26 -37.37
CA LEU A 19 38.53 33.30 -36.65
C LEU A 19 37.61 34.10 -35.72
N VAL A 20 36.43 34.49 -36.19
CA VAL A 20 35.38 35.04 -35.34
C VAL A 20 34.82 33.87 -34.53
N THR A 21 35.37 33.64 -33.35
CA THR A 21 34.70 32.83 -32.32
C THR A 21 33.45 33.59 -31.90
N VAL A 22 32.31 33.24 -32.51
CA VAL A 22 31.00 33.59 -31.97
C VAL A 22 30.87 32.81 -30.66
N VAL A 23 31.32 33.42 -29.57
CA VAL A 23 30.94 32.99 -28.23
C VAL A 23 29.46 33.31 -28.15
N SER A 24 28.62 32.32 -28.44
CA SER A 24 27.19 32.41 -28.12
C SER A 24 27.13 32.50 -26.61
N ALA A 25 26.96 33.71 -26.08
CA ALA A 25 26.64 33.89 -24.68
C ALA A 25 25.30 33.18 -24.46
N GLN A 26 25.34 31.99 -23.86
CA GLN A 26 24.13 31.37 -23.35
C GLN A 26 23.61 32.32 -22.27
N GLU A 27 22.50 33.00 -22.56
CA GLU A 27 21.75 33.70 -21.54
C GLU A 27 21.35 32.66 -20.50
N THR A 28 21.94 32.76 -19.31
CA THR A 28 21.57 31.92 -18.19
C THR A 28 20.23 32.42 -17.68
N THR A 29 19.15 31.71 -17.99
CA THR A 29 17.84 31.98 -17.39
C THR A 29 17.92 31.66 -15.89
N PRO A 30 17.55 32.60 -14.99
CA PRO A 30 17.46 32.33 -13.57
C PRO A 30 16.52 31.15 -13.29
N ILE A 31 16.92 30.27 -12.37
CA ILE A 31 16.05 29.22 -11.86
C ILE A 31 15.27 29.81 -10.68
N GLU A 32 14.01 30.10 -10.91
CA GLU A 32 13.13 30.73 -9.90
C GLU A 32 12.28 29.70 -9.15
N THR A 33 12.12 28.50 -9.70
CA THR A 33 11.32 27.41 -9.12
C THR A 33 12.02 26.07 -9.25
N ILE A 34 11.67 25.14 -8.38
CA ILE A 34 11.99 23.71 -8.55
C ILE A 34 10.99 23.15 -9.57
N PRO A 35 11.44 22.65 -10.73
CA PRO A 35 10.54 22.12 -11.75
C PRO A 35 9.74 20.91 -11.25
N ALA A 36 8.43 20.96 -11.46
CA ALA A 36 7.52 19.87 -11.17
C ALA A 36 6.41 19.77 -12.23
N LEU A 37 5.81 18.58 -12.35
CA LEU A 37 4.74 18.28 -13.30
C LEU A 37 3.70 17.38 -12.64
N VAL A 38 2.44 17.69 -12.89
CA VAL A 38 1.29 16.81 -12.74
C VAL A 38 0.58 16.75 -14.10
N ASP A 39 0.53 15.55 -14.70
CA ASP A 39 -0.07 15.34 -16.01
C ASP A 39 -1.23 14.34 -15.93
N PHE A 40 -2.43 14.89 -15.70
CA PHE A 40 -3.68 14.14 -15.63
C PHE A 40 -4.07 13.51 -16.98
N SER A 41 -3.51 14.00 -18.10
CA SER A 41 -3.71 13.40 -19.43
C SER A 41 -2.86 12.15 -19.69
N SER A 42 -1.92 11.84 -18.80
CA SER A 42 -1.01 10.70 -18.89
C SER A 42 -1.25 9.72 -17.73
N PRO A 43 -2.37 8.98 -17.71
CA PRO A 43 -2.65 8.00 -16.67
C PRO A 43 -1.63 6.85 -16.68
N MET A 44 -1.30 6.33 -15.50
CA MET A 44 -0.34 5.25 -15.30
C MET A 44 -1.03 3.92 -14.98
N GLN A 45 -1.84 3.87 -13.93
CA GLN A 45 -2.63 2.70 -13.55
C GLN A 45 -3.98 3.11 -12.95
N GLU A 46 -4.95 2.20 -13.01
CA GLU A 46 -6.20 2.32 -12.26
C GLU A 46 -5.94 2.29 -10.75
N TRP A 47 -6.72 3.05 -10.00
CA TRP A 47 -6.61 3.14 -8.56
C TRP A 47 -7.79 2.46 -7.88
N ASP A 48 -7.49 1.44 -7.09
CA ASP A 48 -8.47 0.70 -6.27
C ASP A 48 -8.73 1.37 -4.93
N GLY A 49 -7.88 2.33 -4.54
CA GLY A 49 -8.07 3.17 -3.36
C GLY A 49 -7.08 2.93 -2.24
N PHE A 50 -7.30 3.69 -1.17
CA PHE A 50 -6.58 3.56 0.08
C PHE A 50 -7.39 2.74 1.07
N GLY A 51 -6.70 1.96 1.92
CA GLY A 51 -7.36 1.07 2.85
C GLY A 51 -7.03 1.26 4.32
N PHE A 52 -7.73 0.47 5.14
CA PHE A 52 -7.51 0.38 6.56
C PHE A 52 -7.43 -1.08 7.01
N ASN A 53 -6.58 -1.35 8.01
CA ASN A 53 -6.39 -2.67 8.58
C ASN A 53 -6.72 -2.63 10.08
N TYR A 54 -7.49 -3.61 10.54
CA TYR A 54 -7.78 -3.84 11.94
C TYR A 54 -7.29 -5.24 12.34
N VAL A 55 -6.61 -5.33 13.48
CA VAL A 55 -6.05 -6.58 13.99
C VAL A 55 -6.52 -6.79 15.42
N GLU A 56 -7.24 -7.87 15.67
CA GLU A 56 -7.77 -8.20 17.00
C GLU A 56 -6.83 -9.19 17.73
N ALA A 57 -6.86 -10.47 17.35
CA ALA A 57 -5.96 -11.48 17.87
C ALA A 57 -4.64 -11.50 17.06
N CYS A 58 -3.48 -11.45 17.72
CA CYS A 58 -2.19 -11.39 17.02
C CYS A 58 -1.17 -12.47 17.42
N GLN A 59 -1.01 -12.75 18.71
CA GLN A 59 0.11 -13.55 19.23
C GLN A 59 -0.25 -14.52 20.36
N THR A 60 -1.47 -14.49 20.91
CA THR A 60 -1.88 -15.42 21.97
C THR A 60 -1.91 -16.87 21.47
N ARG A 61 -1.28 -17.80 22.18
CA ARG A 61 -1.33 -19.24 21.86
C ARG A 61 -2.41 -19.98 22.65
N ASP A 62 -3.18 -19.25 23.44
CA ASP A 62 -4.24 -19.74 24.31
C ASP A 62 -5.26 -18.63 24.48
N TYR A 63 -6.15 -18.47 23.49
CA TYR A 63 -7.11 -17.38 23.46
C TYR A 63 -8.14 -17.47 24.60
N ASP A 64 -8.48 -18.68 25.05
CA ASP A 64 -9.45 -18.88 26.13
C ASP A 64 -8.96 -18.32 27.46
N ASN A 65 -7.65 -18.47 27.75
CA ASN A 65 -7.05 -17.92 28.97
C ASN A 65 -6.45 -16.53 28.79
N ASN A 66 -6.02 -16.17 27.58
CA ASN A 66 -5.36 -14.91 27.26
C ASN A 66 -5.93 -14.32 25.97
N PRO A 67 -7.18 -13.81 25.99
CA PRO A 67 -7.76 -13.15 24.83
C PRO A 67 -6.97 -11.88 24.52
N GLN A 68 -6.88 -11.53 23.24
CA GLN A 68 -6.21 -10.32 22.78
C GLN A 68 -7.17 -9.46 21.98
N ASP A 69 -7.02 -8.16 22.14
CA ASP A 69 -7.61 -7.15 21.27
C ASP A 69 -6.55 -6.09 20.99
N TYR A 70 -5.72 -6.35 19.99
CA TYR A 70 -4.65 -5.44 19.62
C TYR A 70 -5.18 -4.12 19.05
N GLY A 71 -6.39 -4.06 18.51
CA GLY A 71 -7.04 -2.81 18.11
C GLY A 71 -7.69 -2.06 19.29
N GLY A 72 -7.81 -2.68 20.46
CA GLY A 72 -8.28 -2.05 21.69
C GLY A 72 -9.73 -1.58 21.69
N PHE A 73 -10.57 -1.98 20.73
CA PHE A 73 -11.98 -1.51 20.68
C PHE A 73 -12.79 -1.95 21.90
N SER A 74 -12.41 -3.07 22.50
CA SER A 74 -12.98 -3.58 23.75
C SER A 74 -12.77 -2.65 24.95
N LEU A 75 -11.81 -1.72 24.85
CA LEU A 75 -11.47 -0.74 25.90
C LEU A 75 -12.19 0.60 25.72
N LEU A 76 -12.87 0.78 24.59
CA LEU A 76 -13.53 2.03 24.24
C LEU A 76 -15.02 1.97 24.55
N ASP A 77 -15.58 3.11 24.96
CA ASP A 77 -17.02 3.26 25.06
C ASP A 77 -17.68 3.42 23.67
N GLU A 78 -19.01 3.40 23.65
CA GLU A 78 -19.78 3.48 22.41
C GLU A 78 -19.55 4.77 21.63
N THR A 79 -19.33 5.89 22.33
CA THR A 79 -19.05 7.19 21.71
C THR A 79 -17.70 7.16 21.03
N GLN A 80 -16.67 6.69 21.73
CA GLN A 80 -15.30 6.59 21.22
C GLN A 80 -15.20 5.63 20.04
N ARG A 81 -15.88 4.48 20.08
CA ARG A 81 -15.95 3.54 18.93
C ARG A 81 -16.59 4.19 17.72
N LYS A 82 -17.68 4.95 17.92
CA LYS A 82 -18.33 5.69 16.84
C LYS A 82 -17.41 6.77 16.28
N GLU A 83 -16.73 7.55 17.13
CA GLU A 83 -15.80 8.59 16.69
C GLU A 83 -14.66 8.02 15.84
N ILE A 84 -14.02 6.93 16.25
CA ILE A 84 -12.97 6.30 15.46
C ILE A 84 -13.53 5.77 14.13
N ALA A 85 -14.70 5.13 14.15
CA ALA A 85 -15.34 4.67 12.92
C ALA A 85 -15.67 5.86 11.97
N ASP A 86 -16.20 6.96 12.49
CA ASP A 86 -16.46 8.17 11.68
C ASP A 86 -15.15 8.73 11.10
N LEU A 87 -14.08 8.80 11.90
CA LEU A 87 -12.77 9.27 11.44
C LEU A 87 -12.19 8.36 10.35
N VAL A 88 -12.50 7.07 10.31
CA VAL A 88 -12.00 6.18 9.26
C VAL A 88 -12.91 6.18 8.02
N PHE A 89 -14.23 6.12 8.21
CA PHE A 89 -15.16 5.73 7.13
C PHE A 89 -16.04 6.85 6.61
N SER A 90 -16.23 7.94 7.37
CA SER A 90 -17.09 9.04 6.92
C SER A 90 -16.45 9.85 5.79
N PRO A 91 -17.24 10.61 5.01
CA PRO A 91 -16.71 11.52 4.00
C PRO A 91 -15.70 12.55 4.54
N ASP A 92 -15.87 12.99 5.79
CA ASP A 92 -14.98 13.94 6.47
C ASP A 92 -13.76 13.27 7.13
N GLY A 93 -13.74 11.94 7.19
CA GLY A 93 -12.68 11.13 7.78
C GLY A 93 -11.54 10.84 6.80
N LEU A 94 -10.98 9.64 6.89
CA LEU A 94 -10.11 9.08 5.86
C LEU A 94 -10.90 8.69 4.60
N ASN A 95 -12.18 8.34 4.75
CA ASN A 95 -13.05 7.91 3.66
C ASN A 95 -12.42 6.78 2.83
N VAL A 96 -11.91 5.74 3.50
CA VAL A 96 -11.19 4.63 2.85
C VAL A 96 -12.07 3.82 1.88
N ASP A 97 -11.44 3.16 0.92
CA ASP A 97 -12.10 2.30 -0.07
C ASP A 97 -11.92 0.80 0.24
N LEU A 98 -10.80 0.46 0.88
CA LEU A 98 -10.35 -0.92 1.07
C LEU A 98 -10.28 -1.28 2.56
N ILE A 99 -10.62 -2.51 2.90
CA ILE A 99 -10.45 -3.04 4.26
C ILE A 99 -9.74 -4.38 4.22
N LYS A 100 -8.75 -4.52 5.10
CA LYS A 100 -8.12 -5.80 5.40
C LYS A 100 -8.65 -6.35 6.71
N MET A 101 -9.08 -7.61 6.69
CA MET A 101 -9.52 -8.35 7.87
C MET A 101 -8.70 -9.63 8.02
N PHE A 102 -8.27 -9.94 9.24
CA PHE A 102 -7.56 -11.19 9.50
C PHE A 102 -8.53 -12.31 9.87
N LEU A 103 -8.25 -13.50 9.35
CA LEU A 103 -8.80 -14.77 9.78
C LEU A 103 -7.74 -15.44 10.66
N ASP A 104 -7.92 -15.33 11.97
CA ASP A 104 -7.03 -15.93 12.97
C ASP A 104 -7.34 -17.44 13.14
N PRO A 105 -6.57 -18.20 13.94
CA PRO A 105 -6.68 -19.66 14.00
C PRO A 105 -7.80 -20.19 14.92
N TRP A 106 -8.60 -19.31 15.54
CA TRP A 106 -9.51 -19.67 16.64
C TRP A 106 -10.96 -19.95 16.22
N HIS A 107 -11.29 -19.85 14.93
CA HIS A 107 -12.68 -19.91 14.49
C HIS A 107 -13.23 -21.34 14.38
N GLN A 108 -12.39 -22.37 14.53
CA GLN A 108 -12.84 -23.77 14.44
C GLN A 108 -11.92 -24.69 15.24
N ALA A 109 -12.48 -25.34 16.28
CA ALA A 109 -11.71 -26.17 17.21
C ALA A 109 -11.17 -27.47 16.57
N GLU A 110 -11.91 -28.04 15.62
CA GLU A 110 -11.57 -29.28 14.92
C GLU A 110 -12.01 -29.23 13.44
N PRO A 111 -11.39 -29.99 12.51
CA PRO A 111 -11.52 -29.79 11.05
C PRO A 111 -12.95 -29.88 10.46
N GLU A 112 -13.89 -30.45 11.21
CA GLU A 112 -15.30 -30.60 10.81
C GLU A 112 -16.26 -30.12 11.92
N GLY A 113 -15.71 -29.45 12.94
CA GLY A 113 -16.48 -28.87 14.02
C GLY A 113 -17.22 -27.61 13.56
N PRO A 114 -18.17 -27.11 14.37
CA PRO A 114 -18.85 -25.87 14.09
C PRO A 114 -17.86 -24.70 14.04
N PHE A 115 -18.14 -23.74 13.16
CA PHE A 115 -17.42 -22.47 13.12
C PHE A 115 -17.93 -21.52 14.19
N ASP A 116 -17.01 -20.87 14.91
CA ASP A 116 -17.25 -19.75 15.80
C ASP A 116 -16.42 -18.56 15.32
N HIS A 117 -16.96 -17.87 14.33
CA HIS A 117 -16.32 -16.72 13.72
C HIS A 117 -16.38 -15.44 14.57
N ALA A 118 -17.05 -15.44 15.72
CA ALA A 118 -17.21 -14.23 16.52
C ALA A 118 -16.27 -14.20 17.74
N LYS A 119 -15.87 -15.38 18.24
CA LYS A 119 -15.07 -15.51 19.48
C LYS A 119 -13.84 -14.62 19.52
N SER A 120 -13.06 -14.60 18.44
CA SER A 120 -11.77 -13.91 18.35
C SER A 120 -11.77 -12.65 17.49
N THR A 121 -12.90 -12.32 16.87
CA THR A 121 -13.00 -11.19 15.93
C THR A 121 -14.18 -10.24 16.20
N ARG A 122 -14.82 -10.31 17.38
CA ARG A 122 -16.01 -9.50 17.67
C ARG A 122 -15.77 -8.00 17.55
N ASN A 123 -14.58 -7.52 17.94
CA ASN A 123 -14.26 -6.10 17.92
C ASN A 123 -13.90 -5.63 16.51
N MET A 124 -13.20 -6.48 15.75
CA MET A 124 -12.98 -6.26 14.31
C MET A 124 -14.31 -6.24 13.55
N LEU A 125 -15.23 -7.14 13.85
CA LEU A 125 -16.58 -7.16 13.27
C LEU A 125 -17.35 -5.89 13.62
N ASP A 126 -17.38 -5.47 14.88
CA ASP A 126 -18.03 -4.22 15.30
C ASP A 126 -17.45 -2.99 14.56
N PHE A 127 -16.12 -2.89 14.46
CA PHE A 127 -15.47 -1.81 13.71
C PHE A 127 -15.87 -1.80 12.23
N VAL A 128 -15.85 -2.96 11.57
CA VAL A 128 -16.16 -3.06 10.14
C VAL A 128 -17.65 -2.85 9.87
N ASP A 129 -18.54 -3.39 10.71
CA ASP A 129 -19.99 -3.18 10.58
C ASP A 129 -20.36 -1.69 10.68
N ARG A 130 -19.71 -0.96 11.61
CA ARG A 130 -19.82 0.51 11.68
C ARG A 130 -19.33 1.16 10.41
N GLY A 131 -18.20 0.71 9.88
CA GLY A 131 -17.66 1.24 8.63
C GLY A 131 -18.60 1.08 7.44
N PHE A 132 -19.21 -0.10 7.28
CA PHE A 132 -20.22 -0.35 6.25
C PHE A 132 -21.51 0.44 6.47
N SER A 133 -21.83 0.80 7.72
CA SER A 133 -23.00 1.62 8.05
C SER A 133 -22.76 3.12 7.84
N THR A 134 -21.52 3.58 8.03
CA THR A 134 -21.13 5.00 7.94
C THR A 134 -20.65 5.39 6.54
N SER A 135 -20.01 4.47 5.81
CA SER A 135 -19.42 4.78 4.50
C SER A 135 -20.50 4.94 3.42
N GLU A 136 -20.36 5.98 2.61
CA GLU A 136 -21.15 6.18 1.39
C GLU A 136 -20.58 5.40 0.20
N LYS A 137 -19.36 4.85 0.37
CA LYS A 137 -18.66 4.09 -0.65
C LYS A 137 -18.99 2.61 -0.56
N LYS A 138 -18.82 1.90 -1.69
CA LYS A 138 -18.85 0.44 -1.72
C LYS A 138 -17.49 -0.11 -1.29
N LEU A 139 -17.28 -0.21 0.02
CA LEU A 139 -16.05 -0.78 0.60
C LEU A 139 -15.74 -2.17 0.03
N GLN A 140 -14.47 -2.45 -0.21
CA GLN A 140 -13.99 -3.76 -0.66
C GLN A 140 -13.16 -4.42 0.44
N VAL A 141 -13.44 -5.70 0.72
CA VAL A 141 -12.73 -6.44 1.77
C VAL A 141 -11.82 -7.52 1.19
N LEU A 142 -10.56 -7.50 1.61
CA LEU A 142 -9.62 -8.61 1.53
C LEU A 142 -9.57 -9.28 2.91
N THR A 143 -9.85 -10.58 2.97
CA THR A 143 -9.57 -11.37 4.17
C THR A 143 -8.25 -12.09 4.02
N THR A 144 -7.51 -12.26 5.10
CA THR A 144 -6.20 -12.94 5.09
C THR A 144 -6.16 -14.01 6.14
N LEU A 145 -5.75 -15.23 5.76
CA LEU A 145 -5.36 -16.24 6.74
C LEU A 145 -4.15 -15.76 7.55
N TYR A 146 -4.38 -15.29 8.77
CA TYR A 146 -3.31 -14.82 9.65
C TYR A 146 -2.53 -15.99 10.25
N GLY A 147 -3.18 -17.14 10.35
CA GLY A 147 -2.59 -18.42 10.67
C GLY A 147 -3.64 -19.51 10.68
N PRO A 148 -3.26 -20.75 10.33
CA PRO A 148 -4.21 -21.85 10.31
C PRO A 148 -4.51 -22.35 11.73
N PRO A 149 -5.70 -22.92 11.98
CA PRO A 149 -5.97 -23.66 13.21
C PRO A 149 -4.93 -24.76 13.46
N ALA A 150 -4.70 -25.10 14.74
CA ALA A 150 -3.70 -26.10 15.13
C ALA A 150 -3.84 -27.43 14.35
N TRP A 151 -5.08 -27.89 14.16
CA TRP A 151 -5.37 -29.16 13.49
C TRP A 151 -4.89 -29.20 12.03
N ALA A 152 -4.76 -28.04 11.36
CA ALA A 152 -4.34 -27.95 9.97
C ALA A 152 -2.81 -28.10 9.81
N THR A 153 -2.02 -27.88 10.85
CA THR A 153 -0.56 -28.07 10.79
C THR A 153 -0.17 -29.53 11.01
N LYS A 154 1.01 -29.96 10.56
CA LYS A 154 1.58 -31.28 10.89
C LYS A 154 1.92 -31.39 12.37
N GLN A 155 2.35 -30.28 12.97
CA GLN A 155 2.79 -30.19 14.35
C GLN A 155 1.64 -30.22 15.36
N LYS A 156 0.40 -29.93 14.93
CA LYS A 156 -0.82 -29.95 15.76
C LYS A 156 -0.83 -28.91 16.90
N PHE A 157 -0.19 -27.78 16.68
CA PHE A 157 -0.30 -26.59 17.53
C PHE A 157 -0.28 -25.31 16.67
N ILE A 158 -0.73 -24.18 17.23
CA ILE A 158 -0.74 -22.87 16.54
C ILE A 158 0.68 -22.36 16.34
N GLY A 159 0.99 -21.92 15.13
CA GLY A 159 2.35 -21.57 14.72
C GLY A 159 3.20 -22.79 14.34
N GLY A 160 2.60 -23.96 14.11
CA GLY A 160 3.28 -25.09 13.49
C GLY A 160 3.77 -24.73 12.08
N ARG A 161 5.01 -25.12 11.74
CA ARG A 161 5.66 -24.73 10.48
C ARG A 161 4.98 -25.26 9.22
N ASP A 162 4.50 -26.50 9.24
CA ASP A 162 4.16 -27.23 8.03
C ASP A 162 2.66 -27.51 7.95
N LEU A 163 2.03 -27.22 6.80
CA LEU A 163 0.68 -27.69 6.50
C LEU A 163 0.62 -29.23 6.53
N ASP A 164 -0.40 -29.80 7.18
CA ASP A 164 -0.74 -31.22 7.03
C ASP A 164 -1.48 -31.41 5.69
N PRO A 165 -0.91 -32.13 4.71
CA PRO A 165 -1.56 -32.31 3.41
C PRO A 165 -2.96 -32.92 3.50
N ARG A 166 -3.23 -33.72 4.54
CA ARG A 166 -4.55 -34.33 4.77
C ARG A 166 -5.61 -33.32 5.22
N MET A 167 -5.19 -32.11 5.60
CA MET A 167 -6.05 -31.05 6.11
C MET A 167 -6.18 -29.89 5.12
N SER A 168 -5.56 -29.97 3.93
CA SER A 168 -5.59 -28.90 2.93
C SER A 168 -7.02 -28.52 2.54
N ASP A 169 -7.89 -29.49 2.24
CA ASP A 169 -9.30 -29.25 1.86
C ASP A 169 -10.11 -28.61 2.99
N LYS A 170 -9.80 -29.00 4.24
CA LYS A 170 -10.44 -28.44 5.43
C LYS A 170 -10.00 -27.01 5.68
N LEU A 171 -8.71 -26.71 5.46
CA LEU A 171 -8.23 -25.33 5.51
C LEU A 171 -8.84 -24.48 4.39
N ALA A 172 -8.97 -24.99 3.16
CA ALA A 172 -9.66 -24.26 2.09
C ALA A 172 -11.13 -23.95 2.48
N SER A 173 -11.82 -24.93 3.08
CA SER A 173 -13.17 -24.73 3.62
C SER A 173 -13.20 -23.68 4.73
N TYR A 174 -12.19 -23.63 5.60
CA TYR A 174 -12.06 -22.65 6.68
C TYR A 174 -11.98 -21.21 6.17
N LEU A 175 -11.18 -20.96 5.10
CA LEU A 175 -11.12 -19.63 4.49
C LEU A 175 -12.44 -19.23 3.81
N ILE A 176 -13.08 -20.18 3.12
CA ILE A 176 -14.34 -19.92 2.40
C ILE A 176 -15.48 -19.65 3.39
N ASP A 177 -15.60 -20.44 4.46
CA ASP A 177 -16.67 -20.28 5.45
C ASP A 177 -16.63 -18.88 6.08
N TRP A 178 -15.43 -18.40 6.42
CA TRP A 178 -15.23 -17.04 6.91
C TRP A 178 -15.71 -15.97 5.91
N ALA A 179 -15.38 -16.10 4.62
CA ALA A 179 -15.86 -15.16 3.62
C ALA A 179 -17.38 -15.20 3.44
N LEU A 180 -17.99 -16.39 3.51
CA LEU A 180 -19.45 -16.54 3.43
C LEU A 180 -20.13 -15.92 4.65
N PHE A 181 -19.61 -16.18 5.86
CA PHE A 181 -20.10 -15.55 7.09
C PHE A 181 -20.08 -14.03 7.01
N LEU A 182 -18.99 -13.43 6.52
CA LEU A 182 -18.91 -11.98 6.33
C LEU A 182 -19.91 -11.49 5.27
N ARG A 183 -20.05 -12.20 4.14
CA ARG A 183 -20.99 -11.84 3.08
C ARG A 183 -22.45 -11.92 3.54
N ASP A 184 -22.81 -12.90 4.35
CA ASP A 184 -24.14 -13.02 4.95
C ASP A 184 -24.48 -11.84 5.89
N ARG A 185 -23.45 -11.17 6.42
CA ARG A 185 -23.58 -9.91 7.18
C ARG A 185 -23.65 -8.66 6.29
N GLY A 186 -23.60 -8.81 4.97
CA GLY A 186 -23.57 -7.71 4.01
C GLY A 186 -22.18 -7.13 3.73
N ILE A 187 -21.11 -7.75 4.24
CA ILE A 187 -19.74 -7.30 4.00
C ILE A 187 -19.27 -7.77 2.63
N ASN A 188 -18.80 -6.83 1.80
CA ASN A 188 -18.36 -7.08 0.43
C ASN A 188 -16.94 -7.67 0.37
N VAL A 189 -16.80 -8.94 0.76
CA VAL A 189 -15.55 -9.69 0.62
C VAL A 189 -15.28 -9.98 -0.85
N ARG A 190 -14.18 -9.45 -1.38
CA ARG A 190 -13.75 -9.63 -2.78
C ARG A 190 -12.64 -10.65 -2.92
N HIS A 191 -11.74 -10.73 -1.94
CA HIS A 191 -10.51 -11.51 -2.07
C HIS A 191 -10.21 -12.31 -0.80
N LEU A 192 -9.67 -13.51 -1.00
CA LEU A 192 -9.05 -14.35 0.02
C LEU A 192 -7.53 -14.36 -0.19
N SER A 193 -6.78 -13.90 0.80
CA SER A 193 -5.34 -14.10 0.89
C SER A 193 -5.02 -15.36 1.70
N ILE A 194 -4.20 -16.22 1.12
CA ILE A 194 -3.92 -17.56 1.66
C ILE A 194 -2.91 -17.55 2.82
N HIS A 195 -2.16 -16.45 3.03
CA HIS A 195 -1.22 -16.32 4.14
C HIS A 195 -0.78 -14.87 4.39
N ASN A 196 -0.35 -14.60 5.62
CA ASN A 196 0.40 -13.39 6.00
C ASN A 196 1.88 -13.73 6.18
N GLU A 197 2.80 -13.18 5.40
CA GLU A 197 4.26 -13.35 5.61
C GLU A 197 4.73 -14.82 5.72
N GLY A 198 4.04 -15.72 5.02
CA GLY A 198 4.28 -17.16 5.06
C GLY A 198 5.59 -17.58 4.42
N GLU A 199 6.27 -16.68 3.71
CA GLU A 199 7.58 -16.94 3.13
C GLU A 199 8.72 -16.91 4.15
N ASP A 200 8.47 -16.34 5.33
CA ASP A 200 9.46 -16.06 6.36
C ASP A 200 9.94 -17.31 7.14
N PHE A 201 10.53 -18.28 6.43
CA PHE A 201 10.88 -19.60 6.96
C PHE A 201 11.82 -19.57 8.18
N TYR A 202 12.57 -18.49 8.41
CA TYR A 202 13.50 -18.40 9.53
C TYR A 202 12.79 -18.19 10.89
N ARG A 203 11.48 -17.87 10.90
CA ARG A 203 10.68 -17.78 12.13
C ARG A 203 10.51 -19.14 12.83
N TRP A 204 10.79 -20.25 12.15
CA TRP A 204 10.60 -21.61 12.66
C TRP A 204 11.91 -22.36 12.93
N ASP A 205 11.88 -23.25 13.91
CA ASP A 205 12.89 -24.27 14.08
C ASP A 205 12.87 -25.24 12.89
N HIS A 206 14.06 -25.62 12.44
CA HIS A 206 14.25 -26.41 11.24
C HIS A 206 13.99 -27.91 11.47
N ARG A 207 14.06 -28.40 12.72
CA ARG A 207 13.87 -29.80 13.08
C ARG A 207 12.46 -30.05 13.59
N GLU A 208 12.03 -29.24 14.56
CA GLU A 208 10.77 -29.42 15.26
C GLU A 208 9.60 -28.73 14.56
N GLY A 209 9.88 -27.70 13.76
CA GLY A 209 8.83 -26.90 13.13
C GLY A 209 8.03 -26.06 14.13
N THR A 210 8.57 -25.81 15.32
CA THR A 210 8.06 -24.86 16.32
C THR A 210 8.48 -23.45 15.97
N GLN A 211 7.67 -22.44 16.29
CA GLN A 211 8.11 -21.05 16.17
C GLN A 211 9.21 -20.74 17.17
N ARG A 212 10.21 -20.00 16.74
CA ARG A 212 11.39 -19.68 17.56
C ARG A 212 11.11 -18.65 18.65
N LEU A 213 10.15 -17.76 18.43
CA LEU A 213 9.84 -16.66 19.34
C LEU A 213 8.32 -16.52 19.52
N PRO A 214 7.84 -16.21 20.75
CA PRO A 214 6.42 -16.03 21.03
C PRO A 214 5.83 -14.76 20.40
N LYS A 215 6.67 -13.80 20.01
CA LYS A 215 6.26 -12.55 19.35
C LYS A 215 6.00 -12.68 17.85
N PHE A 216 6.16 -13.86 17.26
CA PHE A 216 5.80 -14.05 15.86
C PHE A 216 4.29 -14.27 15.74
N ASP A 217 3.73 -13.87 14.60
CA ASP A 217 2.31 -14.04 14.30
C ASP A 217 1.93 -15.53 14.13
N TYR A 218 0.65 -15.83 13.90
CA TYR A 218 0.12 -17.21 13.87
C TYR A 218 0.53 -18.09 12.69
N ASN A 219 1.25 -17.53 11.72
CA ASN A 219 1.48 -18.12 10.40
C ASN A 219 2.12 -19.52 10.42
N MET A 220 2.25 -20.08 9.23
CA MET A 220 3.09 -21.24 8.94
C MET A 220 3.97 -20.94 7.72
N VAL A 221 4.90 -21.82 7.38
CA VAL A 221 5.70 -21.67 6.16
C VAL A 221 4.90 -22.12 4.96
N TRP A 222 4.78 -21.23 3.99
CA TRP A 222 4.14 -21.46 2.71
C TRP A 222 5.20 -21.53 1.63
N TRP A 223 5.55 -22.71 1.13
CA TRP A 223 6.56 -22.83 0.08
C TRP A 223 6.02 -22.35 -1.28
N PRO A 224 6.86 -21.87 -2.22
CA PRO A 224 6.38 -21.35 -3.51
C PRO A 224 5.43 -22.29 -4.28
N ASN A 225 5.78 -23.57 -4.40
CA ASN A 225 4.90 -24.55 -5.06
C ASN A 225 3.61 -24.83 -4.26
N GLN A 226 3.69 -24.73 -2.93
CA GLN A 226 2.52 -24.91 -2.06
C GLN A 226 1.54 -23.74 -2.20
N VAL A 227 2.04 -22.52 -2.34
CA VAL A 227 1.23 -21.33 -2.68
C VAL A 227 0.46 -21.57 -3.97
N ASN A 228 1.15 -21.93 -5.05
CA ASN A 228 0.52 -22.17 -6.35
C ASN A 228 -0.56 -23.27 -6.30
N ASN A 229 -0.24 -24.40 -5.67
CA ASN A 229 -1.18 -25.51 -5.55
C ASN A 229 -2.42 -25.12 -4.74
N PHE A 230 -2.25 -24.33 -3.67
CA PHE A 230 -3.35 -23.91 -2.82
C PHE A 230 -4.22 -22.83 -3.48
N ILE A 231 -3.64 -21.95 -4.31
CA ILE A 231 -4.42 -21.02 -5.16
C ILE A 231 -5.36 -21.81 -6.08
N ILE A 232 -4.84 -22.81 -6.78
CA ILE A 232 -5.61 -23.67 -7.69
C ILE A 232 -6.73 -24.37 -6.90
N GLN A 233 -6.37 -25.04 -5.81
CA GLN A 233 -7.30 -25.77 -4.95
C GLN A 233 -8.42 -24.86 -4.41
N LEU A 234 -8.08 -23.69 -3.87
CA LEU A 234 -9.06 -22.76 -3.31
C LEU A 234 -9.99 -22.20 -4.38
N THR A 235 -9.47 -21.92 -5.58
CA THR A 235 -10.28 -21.45 -6.72
C THR A 235 -11.24 -22.54 -7.22
N ASP A 236 -10.78 -23.79 -7.30
CA ASP A 236 -11.63 -24.94 -7.64
C ASP A 236 -12.75 -25.13 -6.61
N GLU A 237 -12.43 -25.00 -5.32
CA GLU A 237 -13.39 -25.11 -4.24
C GLU A 237 -14.47 -24.01 -4.30
N ILE A 238 -14.06 -22.75 -4.55
CA ILE A 238 -14.95 -21.60 -4.76
C ILE A 238 -15.88 -21.83 -5.95
N SER A 239 -15.32 -22.27 -7.08
CA SER A 239 -16.07 -22.51 -8.31
C SER A 239 -17.07 -23.66 -8.15
N ARG A 240 -16.67 -24.75 -7.49
CA ARG A 240 -17.54 -25.88 -7.20
C ARG A 240 -18.68 -25.54 -6.23
N ARG A 241 -18.49 -24.51 -5.38
CA ARG A 241 -19.55 -23.96 -4.50
C ARG A 241 -20.33 -22.81 -5.16
N GLU A 242 -20.03 -22.47 -6.41
CA GLU A 242 -20.70 -21.42 -7.18
C GLU A 242 -20.65 -20.03 -6.48
N ILE A 243 -19.54 -19.72 -5.80
CA ILE A 243 -19.40 -18.48 -5.04
C ILE A 243 -18.91 -17.37 -5.96
N GLU A 244 -19.85 -16.60 -6.51
CA GLU A 244 -19.55 -15.54 -7.46
C GLU A 244 -18.74 -14.38 -6.85
N GLY A 245 -17.85 -13.80 -7.66
CA GLY A 245 -17.09 -12.59 -7.34
C GLY A 245 -16.15 -12.69 -6.15
N LEU A 246 -15.81 -13.91 -5.70
CA LEU A 246 -14.76 -14.16 -4.70
C LEU A 246 -13.49 -14.62 -5.42
N GLY A 247 -12.41 -13.87 -5.26
CA GLY A 247 -11.11 -14.18 -5.84
C GLY A 247 -10.08 -14.62 -4.81
N VAL A 248 -8.95 -15.13 -5.30
CA VAL A 248 -7.82 -15.63 -4.49
C VAL A 248 -6.55 -14.86 -4.83
N THR A 249 -5.73 -14.57 -3.81
CA THR A 249 -4.42 -13.92 -3.95
C THR A 249 -3.26 -14.90 -3.71
N ASN A 250 -2.04 -14.47 -4.01
CA ASN A 250 -0.82 -15.25 -3.77
C ASN A 250 -0.38 -15.31 -2.30
N GLY A 251 -1.18 -14.79 -1.36
CA GLY A 251 -0.71 -14.51 -0.02
C GLY A 251 0.06 -13.19 0.06
N GLU A 252 0.60 -12.87 1.22
CA GLU A 252 1.18 -11.55 1.48
C GLU A 252 2.64 -11.67 1.93
N PRO A 253 3.60 -11.86 1.01
CA PRO A 253 5.02 -11.84 1.36
C PRO A 253 5.40 -10.54 2.09
N SER A 254 6.34 -10.57 3.06
CA SER A 254 6.70 -9.39 3.87
C SER A 254 7.20 -8.19 3.05
N ASN A 255 7.81 -8.42 1.88
CA ASN A 255 8.23 -7.36 0.97
C ASN A 255 8.52 -7.87 -0.45
N TRP A 256 8.62 -6.94 -1.39
CA TRP A 256 8.97 -7.19 -2.81
C TRP A 256 10.26 -7.98 -3.00
N THR A 257 11.28 -7.69 -2.17
CA THR A 257 12.61 -8.32 -2.28
C THR A 257 12.53 -9.81 -1.96
N ARG A 258 11.83 -10.19 -0.89
CA ARG A 258 11.61 -11.61 -0.56
C ARG A 258 10.72 -12.29 -1.57
N PHE A 259 9.62 -11.64 -1.98
CA PHE A 259 8.73 -12.18 -3.01
C PHE A 259 9.52 -12.54 -4.28
N LEU A 260 10.35 -11.62 -4.78
CA LEU A 260 11.14 -11.86 -5.97
C LEU A 260 12.27 -12.88 -5.73
N HIS A 261 13.17 -12.57 -4.80
CA HIS A 261 14.44 -13.28 -4.68
C HIS A 261 14.35 -14.63 -3.98
N TRP A 262 13.26 -14.91 -3.24
CA TRP A 262 13.06 -16.21 -2.62
C TRP A 262 12.25 -17.15 -3.51
N GLY A 263 12.04 -16.78 -4.78
CA GLY A 263 11.51 -17.65 -5.84
C GLY A 263 9.99 -17.71 -5.92
N TYR A 264 9.25 -16.96 -5.10
CA TYR A 264 7.79 -16.95 -5.13
C TYR A 264 7.25 -16.32 -6.41
N ALA A 265 7.80 -15.16 -6.81
CA ALA A 265 7.38 -14.49 -8.05
C ALA A 265 7.63 -15.37 -9.29
N GLN A 266 8.81 -16.01 -9.34
CA GLN A 266 9.17 -16.90 -10.46
C GLN A 266 8.32 -18.17 -10.47
N ALA A 267 8.13 -18.82 -9.31
CA ALA A 267 7.29 -20.01 -9.22
C ALA A 267 5.85 -19.72 -9.68
N LEU A 268 5.31 -18.55 -9.34
CA LEU A 268 3.99 -18.14 -9.82
C LEU A 268 3.99 -17.85 -11.32
N TYR A 269 5.00 -17.15 -11.84
CA TYR A 269 5.15 -16.88 -13.27
C TYR A 269 5.22 -18.16 -14.13
N ASP A 270 5.91 -19.18 -13.63
CA ASP A 270 6.09 -20.47 -14.31
C ASP A 270 4.87 -21.39 -14.21
N ASN A 271 3.96 -21.15 -13.24
CA ASN A 271 2.72 -21.90 -13.08
C ASN A 271 1.53 -21.14 -13.69
N GLU A 272 1.29 -21.37 -14.98
CA GLU A 272 0.25 -20.67 -15.75
C GLU A 272 -1.16 -20.88 -15.17
N ASP A 273 -1.44 -22.07 -14.63
CA ASP A 273 -2.75 -22.37 -14.04
C ASP A 273 -2.99 -21.51 -12.79
N ALA A 274 -2.05 -21.51 -11.83
CA ALA A 274 -2.15 -20.67 -10.63
C ALA A 274 -2.22 -19.17 -10.99
N LEU A 275 -1.36 -18.70 -11.89
CA LEU A 275 -1.35 -17.29 -12.30
C LEU A 275 -2.65 -16.88 -13.01
N SER A 276 -3.26 -17.75 -13.82
CA SER A 276 -4.53 -17.45 -14.50
C SER A 276 -5.73 -17.37 -13.55
N ARG A 277 -5.65 -18.07 -12.40
CA ARG A 277 -6.72 -18.16 -11.40
C ARG A 277 -6.70 -17.06 -10.35
N MET A 278 -5.56 -16.42 -10.14
CA MET A 278 -5.48 -15.29 -9.23
C MET A 278 -6.29 -14.09 -9.72
N SER A 279 -6.94 -13.43 -8.77
CA SER A 279 -7.70 -12.20 -9.01
C SER A 279 -6.93 -10.93 -8.65
N LEU A 280 -5.93 -11.04 -7.77
CA LEU A 280 -5.21 -9.91 -7.20
C LEU A 280 -3.80 -10.34 -6.79
N LEU A 281 -2.79 -9.55 -7.14
CA LEU A 281 -1.43 -9.69 -6.63
C LEU A 281 -1.30 -8.95 -5.29
N THR A 282 -0.79 -9.61 -4.27
CA THR A 282 -0.62 -9.02 -2.94
C THR A 282 0.80 -9.21 -2.40
N THR A 283 1.26 -8.23 -1.64
CA THR A 283 2.46 -8.27 -0.82
C THR A 283 2.35 -7.24 0.28
N HIS A 284 3.15 -7.37 1.32
CA HIS A 284 3.47 -6.26 2.20
C HIS A 284 4.53 -5.36 1.56
N GLY A 285 4.62 -4.14 2.07
CA GLY A 285 5.50 -3.08 1.63
C GLY A 285 6.49 -2.67 2.72
N PHE A 286 6.94 -3.60 3.57
CA PHE A 286 7.93 -3.31 4.61
C PHE A 286 9.31 -3.06 3.99
N VAL A 287 9.63 -1.78 3.83
CA VAL A 287 10.91 -1.30 3.30
C VAL A 287 11.93 -1.14 4.43
N ASN A 288 13.09 -1.74 4.23
CA ASN A 288 14.25 -1.58 5.10
C ASN A 288 15.52 -1.66 4.25
N GLY A 289 16.24 -0.54 4.12
CA GLY A 289 17.48 -0.46 3.34
C GLY A 289 18.71 -1.05 4.02
N ASP A 290 18.60 -1.56 5.25
CA ASP A 290 19.71 -2.17 5.98
C ASP A 290 19.99 -3.60 5.47
N THR A 291 20.93 -3.71 4.53
CA THR A 291 21.37 -4.98 3.92
C THR A 291 21.97 -5.98 4.93
N SER A 292 22.28 -5.55 6.15
CA SER A 292 22.72 -6.46 7.22
C SER A 292 21.58 -7.23 7.88
N ARG A 293 20.31 -6.84 7.62
CA ARG A 293 19.14 -7.46 8.22
C ARG A 293 18.42 -8.38 7.24
N LEU A 294 17.90 -9.49 7.74
CA LEU A 294 17.03 -10.38 6.97
C LEU A 294 15.73 -9.70 6.54
N SER A 295 15.31 -8.63 7.24
CA SER A 295 14.16 -7.81 6.87
C SER A 295 14.47 -6.80 5.76
N TYR A 296 15.66 -6.83 5.16
CA TYR A 296 15.98 -6.00 4.01
C TYR A 296 14.90 -6.13 2.92
N GLY A 297 14.50 -4.98 2.38
CA GLY A 297 13.47 -4.90 1.36
C GLY A 297 13.40 -3.50 0.77
N ASN A 298 13.26 -3.42 -0.55
CA ASN A 298 13.04 -2.17 -1.29
C ASN A 298 11.72 -2.22 -2.04
N SER A 299 11.10 -1.05 -2.21
CA SER A 299 10.04 -0.82 -3.21
C SER A 299 10.62 -1.03 -4.61
N ASN A 300 10.05 -1.92 -5.42
CA ASN A 300 10.37 -2.00 -6.85
C ASN A 300 9.25 -2.70 -7.62
N GLY A 301 9.09 -2.35 -8.90
CA GLY A 301 8.07 -2.90 -9.79
C GLY A 301 8.48 -4.14 -10.57
N VAL A 302 9.60 -4.78 -10.25
CA VAL A 302 10.09 -5.94 -11.04
C VAL A 302 9.10 -7.11 -10.97
N THR A 303 8.59 -7.42 -9.77
CA THR A 303 7.59 -8.49 -9.58
C THR A 303 6.29 -8.16 -10.30
N THR A 304 5.78 -6.93 -10.15
CA THR A 304 4.57 -6.46 -10.84
C THR A 304 4.73 -6.57 -12.35
N ALA A 305 5.85 -6.07 -12.90
CA ALA A 305 6.14 -6.13 -14.33
C ALA A 305 6.26 -7.56 -14.85
N LEU A 306 6.93 -8.44 -14.10
CA LEU A 306 7.09 -9.85 -14.45
C LEU A 306 5.73 -10.53 -14.60
N LEU A 307 4.84 -10.39 -13.62
CA LEU A 307 3.54 -11.06 -13.63
C LEU A 307 2.57 -10.40 -14.63
N ARG A 308 2.60 -9.07 -14.75
CA ARG A 308 1.81 -8.34 -15.75
C ARG A 308 2.26 -8.59 -17.19
N ALA A 309 3.48 -9.07 -17.42
CA ALA A 309 3.88 -9.51 -18.76
C ALA A 309 3.02 -10.69 -19.27
N LYS A 310 2.42 -11.49 -18.37
CA LYS A 310 1.45 -12.55 -18.71
C LYS A 310 -0.01 -12.14 -18.44
N ARG A 311 -0.25 -11.29 -17.44
CA ARG A 311 -1.58 -10.82 -17.00
C ARG A 311 -1.62 -9.28 -16.89
N PRO A 312 -1.62 -8.51 -18.00
CA PRO A 312 -1.53 -7.04 -17.96
C PRO A 312 -2.59 -6.36 -17.09
N GLU A 313 -3.75 -6.98 -16.95
CA GLU A 313 -4.91 -6.53 -16.18
C GLU A 313 -4.81 -6.86 -14.67
N LEU A 314 -3.79 -7.59 -14.22
CA LEU A 314 -3.69 -8.01 -12.82
C LEU A 314 -3.40 -6.81 -11.91
N HIS A 315 -4.40 -6.45 -11.09
CA HIS A 315 -4.23 -5.42 -10.06
C HIS A 315 -3.31 -5.91 -8.95
N THR A 316 -2.69 -4.97 -8.24
CA THR A 316 -1.66 -5.25 -7.25
C THR A 316 -1.83 -4.36 -6.03
N TRP A 317 -1.94 -4.95 -4.84
CA TRP A 317 -2.08 -4.21 -3.58
C TRP A 317 -0.88 -4.40 -2.66
N ILE A 318 -0.47 -3.31 -2.01
CA ILE A 318 0.23 -3.43 -0.71
C ILE A 318 -0.83 -3.58 0.36
N THR A 319 -0.79 -4.70 1.06
CA THR A 319 -1.80 -5.05 2.05
C THR A 319 -1.31 -4.86 3.50
N SER A 320 -0.05 -4.47 3.67
CA SER A 320 0.50 -3.96 4.92
C SER A 320 1.80 -3.22 4.68
N TYR A 321 2.02 -2.09 5.34
CA TYR A 321 3.32 -1.43 5.45
C TYR A 321 3.34 -0.50 6.68
N SER A 322 4.53 -0.08 7.10
CA SER A 322 4.67 0.75 8.30
C SER A 322 4.07 2.15 8.10
N TRP A 323 3.39 2.67 9.12
CA TRP A 323 3.04 4.09 9.24
C TRP A 323 4.25 5.00 9.52
N GLY A 324 5.45 4.42 9.65
CA GLY A 324 6.67 5.15 9.99
C GLY A 324 6.65 5.72 11.41
N GLY A 325 7.67 6.55 11.67
CA GLY A 325 7.73 7.38 12.88
C GLY A 325 7.14 8.77 12.63
N LYS A 326 7.57 9.76 13.42
CA LYS A 326 7.26 11.19 13.19
C LYS A 326 8.10 11.76 12.04
N ASP A 327 8.12 11.08 10.89
CA ASP A 327 8.92 11.44 9.73
C ASP A 327 8.21 11.10 8.41
N PHE A 328 8.85 11.44 7.28
CA PHE A 328 8.28 11.26 5.95
C PHE A 328 8.50 9.89 5.31
N ARG A 329 9.09 8.93 6.02
CA ARG A 329 9.31 7.60 5.42
C ARG A 329 8.01 6.95 5.01
N PHE A 330 6.94 7.14 5.79
CA PHE A 330 5.60 6.69 5.44
C PHE A 330 5.18 7.17 4.04
N LEU A 331 5.20 8.49 3.82
CA LEU A 331 4.83 9.09 2.54
C LEU A 331 5.79 8.69 1.42
N ARG A 332 7.09 8.63 1.69
CA ARG A 332 8.07 8.18 0.71
C ARG A 332 7.77 6.75 0.26
N TYR A 333 7.49 5.84 1.19
CA TYR A 333 7.15 4.46 0.86
C TYR A 333 5.81 4.36 0.12
N SER A 334 4.79 5.14 0.51
CA SER A 334 3.54 5.22 -0.27
C SER A 334 3.81 5.66 -1.71
N HIS A 335 4.65 6.68 -1.92
CA HIS A 335 5.02 7.16 -3.24
C HIS A 335 5.76 6.08 -4.04
N GLU A 336 6.77 5.44 -3.46
CA GLU A 336 7.53 4.40 -4.15
C GLU A 336 6.64 3.19 -4.51
N HIS A 337 5.72 2.78 -3.64
CA HIS A 337 4.80 1.69 -3.98
C HIS A 337 3.88 2.08 -5.15
N ILE A 338 3.34 3.30 -5.17
CA ILE A 338 2.47 3.77 -6.25
C ILE A 338 3.24 3.88 -7.57
N TYR A 339 4.36 4.60 -7.59
CA TYR A 339 5.03 4.98 -8.84
C TYR A 339 6.15 4.04 -9.27
N GLU A 340 6.87 3.43 -8.33
CA GLU A 340 7.98 2.52 -8.66
C GLU A 340 7.51 1.06 -8.69
N ALA A 341 6.64 0.65 -7.77
CA ALA A 341 6.08 -0.70 -7.77
C ALA A 341 4.80 -0.87 -8.61
N GLY A 342 4.15 0.25 -9.00
CA GLY A 342 2.99 0.24 -9.89
C GLY A 342 1.75 -0.38 -9.26
N VAL A 343 1.56 -0.21 -7.95
CA VAL A 343 0.41 -0.78 -7.22
C VAL A 343 -0.85 0.03 -7.47
N ASN A 344 -1.99 -0.65 -7.34
CA ASN A 344 -3.35 -0.11 -7.49
C ASN A 344 -4.02 0.20 -6.15
N GLY A 345 -3.52 -0.36 -5.03
CA GLY A 345 -4.10 -0.14 -3.71
C GLY A 345 -3.07 -0.22 -2.60
N LEU A 346 -3.30 0.55 -1.53
CA LEU A 346 -2.40 0.65 -0.38
C LEU A 346 -3.16 0.53 0.95
N ILE A 347 -2.72 -0.40 1.81
CA ILE A 347 -3.27 -0.62 3.15
C ILE A 347 -2.12 -0.62 4.17
N PRO A 348 -2.03 0.36 5.08
CA PRO A 348 -1.06 0.35 6.18
C PRO A 348 -1.29 -0.77 7.21
N TRP A 349 -0.24 -1.16 7.93
CA TRP A 349 -0.30 -2.10 9.06
C TRP A 349 -1.12 -1.52 10.23
N ALA A 350 -1.82 -2.33 11.01
CA ALA A 350 -2.91 -1.97 11.94
C ALA A 350 -3.09 -0.47 12.23
N GLY A 351 -4.18 0.11 11.72
CA GLY A 351 -4.45 1.53 11.86
C GLY A 351 -4.90 1.96 13.26
N ILE A 352 -5.42 1.04 14.06
CA ILE A 352 -5.73 1.23 15.48
C ILE A 352 -4.87 0.24 16.27
N GLN A 353 -4.20 0.73 17.30
CA GLN A 353 -3.31 -0.10 18.12
C GLN A 353 -3.53 0.15 19.61
N HIS A 354 -3.52 -0.92 20.39
CA HIS A 354 -3.34 -0.95 21.82
C HIS A 354 -1.95 -1.58 22.08
N PRO A 355 -0.87 -0.78 22.11
CA PRO A 355 0.51 -1.30 22.05
C PRO A 355 0.88 -2.26 23.17
N GLU A 356 0.21 -2.14 24.33
CA GLU A 356 0.41 -3.02 25.49
C GLU A 356 0.00 -4.48 25.23
N SER A 357 -0.84 -4.73 24.21
CA SER A 357 -1.26 -6.08 23.81
C SER A 357 -0.28 -6.79 22.88
N TRP A 358 0.75 -6.11 22.36
CA TRP A 358 1.74 -6.68 21.46
C TRP A 358 2.99 -7.17 22.20
N ILE A 359 3.27 -8.46 22.12
CA ILE A 359 4.44 -9.08 22.74
C ILE A 359 5.71 -8.53 22.08
N GLY A 360 6.53 -7.84 22.89
CA GLY A 360 7.77 -7.21 22.44
C GLY A 360 7.58 -5.81 21.83
N GLY A 361 6.36 -5.28 21.85
CA GLY A 361 6.00 -3.97 21.32
C GLY A 361 5.88 -3.91 19.79
N ASP A 362 5.01 -3.02 19.32
CA ASP A 362 4.91 -2.65 17.90
C ASP A 362 5.45 -1.22 17.71
N GLY A 363 6.45 -1.08 16.84
CA GLY A 363 7.12 0.18 16.52
C GLY A 363 6.80 0.71 15.13
N LEU A 364 5.75 0.18 14.48
CA LEU A 364 5.42 0.51 13.09
C LEU A 364 4.54 1.77 12.94
N GLY A 365 4.07 2.33 14.06
CA GLY A 365 3.14 3.47 14.11
C GLY A 365 1.70 3.07 13.79
N SER A 366 0.74 3.98 14.03
CA SER A 366 -0.69 3.79 13.74
C SER A 366 -1.39 5.12 13.50
N ALA A 367 -2.64 5.11 13.01
CA ALA A 367 -3.50 6.28 12.99
C ALA A 367 -4.09 6.59 14.38
N PHE A 368 -4.38 5.54 15.16
CA PHE A 368 -4.95 5.65 16.50
C PHE A 368 -4.17 4.82 17.51
N ILE A 369 -3.99 5.37 18.70
CA ILE A 369 -3.45 4.64 19.86
C ILE A 369 -4.54 4.58 20.93
N VAL A 370 -4.93 3.37 21.32
CA VAL A 370 -5.89 3.13 22.41
C VAL A 370 -5.14 2.89 23.70
N HIS A 371 -5.53 3.64 24.74
CA HIS A 371 -4.94 3.55 26.07
C HIS A 371 -5.86 2.74 26.99
N GLY A 372 -5.28 1.81 27.76
CA GLY A 372 -6.04 1.08 28.78
C GLY A 372 -6.59 1.98 29.89
N GLY A 373 -7.75 1.59 30.43
CA GLY A 373 -8.53 2.33 31.43
C GLY A 373 -9.39 3.43 30.81
N ASP A 374 -9.87 4.38 31.62
CA ASP A 374 -10.73 5.49 31.17
C ASP A 374 -9.98 6.58 30.37
N ARG A 375 -8.83 6.25 29.77
CA ARG A 375 -7.93 7.19 29.07
C ARG A 375 -8.27 7.41 27.59
N GLY A 376 -9.18 6.62 27.03
CA GLY A 376 -9.65 6.76 25.65
C GLY A 376 -8.56 6.49 24.61
N TYR A 377 -8.54 7.31 23.55
CA TYR A 377 -7.64 7.14 22.42
C TYR A 377 -6.95 8.44 21.99
N GLU A 378 -5.82 8.31 21.30
CA GLU A 378 -5.09 9.39 20.64
C GLU A 378 -5.23 9.25 19.12
N VAL A 379 -5.58 10.35 18.43
CA VAL A 379 -5.42 10.47 16.98
C VAL A 379 -4.00 10.96 16.69
N THR A 380 -3.19 10.11 16.06
CA THR A 380 -1.77 10.42 15.83
C THR A 380 -1.60 11.36 14.64
N LEU A 381 -0.39 11.90 14.48
CA LEU A 381 -0.02 12.65 13.28
C LEU A 381 -0.16 11.82 11.98
N ASN A 382 0.07 10.51 12.06
CA ASN A 382 0.03 9.62 10.90
C ASN A 382 -1.38 9.53 10.30
N TYR A 383 -2.43 9.66 11.13
CA TYR A 383 -3.80 9.82 10.64
C TYR A 383 -3.92 11.01 9.68
N TYR A 384 -3.41 12.18 10.07
CA TYR A 384 -3.54 13.41 9.26
C TYR A 384 -2.62 13.41 8.04
N LEU A 385 -1.49 12.71 8.08
CA LEU A 385 -0.65 12.50 6.89
C LEU A 385 -1.34 11.54 5.91
N TYR A 386 -1.98 10.49 6.41
CA TYR A 386 -2.71 9.56 5.56
C TYR A 386 -3.99 10.17 5.01
N LYS A 387 -4.69 11.00 5.78
CA LYS A 387 -5.86 11.76 5.33
C LYS A 387 -5.56 12.56 4.07
N GLN A 388 -4.39 13.20 3.99
CA GLN A 388 -3.97 13.90 2.76
C GLN A 388 -3.97 12.97 1.54
N LEU A 389 -3.48 11.74 1.68
CA LEU A 389 -3.47 10.74 0.60
C LEU A 389 -4.88 10.24 0.29
N THR A 390 -5.63 9.83 1.31
CA THR A 390 -6.95 9.24 1.12
C THR A 390 -7.99 10.22 0.60
N THR A 391 -7.82 11.52 0.89
CA THR A 391 -8.63 12.56 0.27
C THR A 391 -8.21 12.84 -1.18
N ALA A 392 -6.96 12.60 -1.58
CA ALA A 392 -6.52 12.84 -2.95
C ALA A 392 -6.92 11.73 -3.93
N GLY A 393 -6.93 10.46 -3.49
CA GLY A 393 -7.12 9.32 -4.38
C GLY A 393 -8.22 8.39 -3.92
N HIS A 394 -9.25 8.22 -4.74
CA HIS A 394 -10.42 7.38 -4.48
C HIS A 394 -10.49 6.20 -5.45
N ALA A 395 -11.14 5.10 -5.05
CA ALA A 395 -11.36 3.97 -5.95
C ALA A 395 -12.06 4.39 -7.25
N GLY A 396 -11.57 3.91 -8.38
CA GLY A 396 -12.05 4.24 -9.72
C GLY A 396 -11.34 5.42 -10.38
N MET A 397 -10.51 6.16 -9.65
CA MET A 397 -9.62 7.17 -10.23
C MET A 397 -8.43 6.50 -10.95
N ARG A 398 -7.59 7.32 -11.59
CA ARG A 398 -6.32 6.86 -12.17
C ARG A 398 -5.13 7.58 -11.56
N VAL A 399 -4.06 6.85 -11.28
CA VAL A 399 -2.78 7.46 -10.93
C VAL A 399 -2.27 8.24 -12.14
N ALA A 400 -2.03 9.54 -11.96
CA ALA A 400 -1.53 10.42 -13.02
C ALA A 400 0.00 10.51 -12.97
N ARG A 401 0.62 10.80 -14.11
CA ARG A 401 2.07 10.97 -14.19
C ARG A 401 2.51 12.20 -13.40
N THR A 402 3.55 12.04 -12.60
CA THR A 402 4.20 13.15 -11.88
C THR A 402 5.70 13.23 -12.13
N MET A 403 6.27 14.40 -11.89
CA MET A 403 7.72 14.63 -11.84
C MET A 403 8.00 15.73 -10.83
N LEU A 404 9.04 15.56 -10.01
CA LEU A 404 9.55 16.62 -9.16
C LEU A 404 11.08 16.56 -9.12
N ALA A 405 11.73 17.64 -9.53
CA ALA A 405 13.19 17.72 -9.60
C ALA A 405 13.85 17.96 -8.22
N ASN A 406 13.36 17.30 -7.17
CA ASN A 406 13.91 17.36 -5.83
C ASN A 406 13.71 16.03 -5.08
N PRO A 407 14.78 15.33 -4.65
CA PRO A 407 14.66 14.04 -3.98
C PRO A 407 14.15 14.12 -2.53
N GLN A 408 14.04 15.32 -1.95
CA GLN A 408 13.55 15.57 -0.60
C GLN A 408 12.05 15.82 -0.54
N ALA A 409 11.38 15.77 -1.69
CA ALA A 409 9.95 15.99 -1.84
C ALA A 409 9.39 14.98 -2.85
N GLY A 410 8.07 14.90 -2.97
CA GLY A 410 7.42 14.07 -3.98
C GLY A 410 5.97 14.47 -4.21
N LEU A 411 5.42 13.95 -5.32
CA LEU A 411 4.08 14.27 -5.81
C LEU A 411 3.24 13.00 -5.95
N PHE A 412 2.02 13.07 -5.43
CA PHE A 412 0.94 12.13 -5.73
C PHE A 412 -0.05 12.84 -6.65
N ALA A 413 -0.63 12.15 -7.63
CA ALA A 413 -1.67 12.72 -8.45
C ALA A 413 -2.66 11.64 -8.88
N PHE A 414 -3.94 11.98 -8.81
CA PHE A 414 -5.04 11.12 -9.16
C PHE A 414 -5.98 11.89 -10.09
N ALA A 415 -6.13 11.39 -11.32
CA ALA A 415 -7.08 11.91 -12.28
C ALA A 415 -8.48 11.40 -11.94
N GLN A 416 -9.47 12.28 -12.06
CA GLN A 416 -10.88 12.02 -11.79
C GLN A 416 -11.39 10.75 -12.48
N ASP A 417 -11.02 10.57 -13.74
CA ASP A 417 -11.49 9.50 -14.64
C ASP A 417 -13.02 9.34 -14.59
N ASP A 418 -13.53 8.13 -14.32
CA ASP A 418 -14.98 7.86 -14.26
C ASP A 418 -15.64 8.22 -12.91
N THR A 419 -14.92 8.88 -12.01
CA THR A 419 -15.43 9.23 -10.68
C THR A 419 -16.05 10.63 -10.63
N ALA A 420 -16.80 10.90 -9.56
CA ALA A 420 -17.24 12.27 -9.24
C ALA A 420 -16.20 13.04 -8.41
N HIS A 421 -15.08 12.41 -8.05
CA HIS A 421 -14.02 13.04 -7.28
C HIS A 421 -13.12 13.86 -8.21
N PRO A 422 -12.89 15.16 -7.96
CA PRO A 422 -12.09 16.01 -8.84
C PRO A 422 -10.67 15.50 -9.06
N ASP A 423 -10.01 15.99 -10.10
CA ASP A 423 -8.56 15.87 -10.22
C ASP A 423 -7.88 16.41 -8.95
N ALA A 424 -6.99 15.62 -8.39
CA ALA A 424 -6.32 15.96 -7.15
C ALA A 424 -4.85 15.55 -7.17
N PHE A 425 -4.03 16.31 -6.47
CA PHE A 425 -2.62 15.99 -6.28
C PHE A 425 -2.17 16.36 -4.88
N ALA A 426 -1.08 15.76 -4.40
CA ALA A 426 -0.53 16.05 -3.09
C ALA A 426 1.00 16.18 -3.15
N VAL A 427 1.52 17.13 -2.40
CA VAL A 427 2.96 17.43 -2.28
C VAL A 427 3.40 17.07 -0.87
N TYR A 428 4.39 16.20 -0.71
CA TYR A 428 5.16 16.15 0.54
C TYR A 428 6.48 16.88 0.35
N SER A 429 6.88 17.68 1.34
CA SER A 429 8.11 18.48 1.29
C SER A 429 8.94 18.32 2.55
N ASN A 430 10.17 17.84 2.39
CA ASN A 430 11.24 17.95 3.38
C ASN A 430 12.40 18.80 2.84
N ILE A 431 12.11 19.71 1.91
CA ILE A 431 13.12 20.55 1.25
C ILE A 431 13.76 21.45 2.30
N PHE A 432 15.09 21.38 2.40
CA PHE A 432 15.87 22.28 3.27
C PHE A 432 16.96 23.04 2.53
N VAL A 433 17.11 22.81 1.23
CA VAL A 433 18.12 23.42 0.36
C VAL A 433 17.42 24.21 -0.75
N TRP A 434 18.08 25.25 -1.26
CA TRP A 434 17.67 26.15 -2.36
C TRP A 434 16.63 27.20 -2.01
N GLY A 435 15.69 26.95 -1.08
CA GLY A 435 14.70 27.94 -0.68
C GLY A 435 13.84 28.46 -1.84
N LEU A 436 13.75 27.67 -2.91
CA LEU A 436 12.95 27.98 -4.10
C LEU A 436 11.57 27.35 -3.95
N PRO A 437 10.49 28.04 -4.36
CA PRO A 437 9.17 27.43 -4.45
C PRO A 437 9.14 26.34 -5.52
N ILE A 438 8.16 25.45 -5.44
CA ILE A 438 7.90 24.41 -6.44
C ILE A 438 7.02 25.00 -7.54
N GLY A 439 7.48 24.95 -8.79
CA GLY A 439 6.70 25.35 -9.96
C GLY A 439 6.04 24.12 -10.57
N ILE A 440 4.79 23.88 -10.20
CA ILE A 440 4.02 22.69 -10.58
C ILE A 440 3.26 22.99 -11.87
N GLU A 441 3.75 22.45 -12.98
CA GLU A 441 3.02 22.47 -14.24
C GLU A 441 1.82 21.51 -14.17
N ILE A 442 0.64 22.00 -14.53
CA ILE A 442 -0.62 21.24 -14.52
C ILE A 442 -1.03 20.98 -15.96
N ARG A 443 -1.20 19.71 -16.33
CA ARG A 443 -1.67 19.29 -17.66
C ARG A 443 -2.87 18.38 -17.56
N GLY A 444 -3.78 18.49 -18.54
CA GLY A 444 -4.89 17.57 -18.71
C GLY A 444 -6.05 17.72 -17.73
N SER A 445 -5.99 18.69 -16.80
CA SER A 445 -7.08 19.00 -15.87
C SER A 445 -8.01 20.07 -16.46
N GLU A 446 -9.32 19.91 -16.25
CA GLU A 446 -10.30 20.97 -16.55
C GLU A 446 -10.37 22.05 -15.46
N TYR A 447 -9.82 21.77 -14.28
CA TYR A 447 -9.81 22.66 -13.13
C TYR A 447 -8.69 23.70 -13.25
N THR A 448 -9.05 24.96 -13.03
CA THR A 448 -8.12 26.11 -12.99
C THR A 448 -7.84 26.60 -11.58
N LYS A 449 -8.48 25.99 -10.57
CA LYS A 449 -8.31 26.31 -9.15
C LYS A 449 -8.28 25.04 -8.33
N PHE A 450 -7.47 25.05 -7.29
CA PHE A 450 -7.33 23.93 -6.37
C PHE A 450 -7.46 24.41 -4.93
N GLN A 451 -8.38 23.81 -4.18
CA GLN A 451 -8.47 23.99 -2.74
C GLN A 451 -7.36 23.17 -2.07
N ALA A 452 -6.62 23.76 -1.14
CA ALA A 452 -5.48 23.11 -0.51
C ALA A 452 -5.66 22.93 1.00
N ASN A 453 -5.28 21.74 1.49
CA ASN A 453 -5.23 21.40 2.91
C ASN A 453 -3.84 20.90 3.29
N ARG A 454 -3.33 21.28 4.46
CA ARG A 454 -1.95 20.97 4.88
C ARG A 454 -1.87 20.29 6.25
N THR A 455 -0.93 19.36 6.36
CA THR A 455 -0.52 18.71 7.60
C THR A 455 0.98 18.94 7.81
N SER A 456 1.39 19.35 9.00
CA SER A 456 2.79 19.58 9.35
C SER A 456 3.31 18.54 10.35
N LEU A 457 4.57 18.12 10.21
CA LEU A 457 5.19 17.09 11.05
C LEU A 457 5.39 17.51 12.51
N ASP A 458 5.42 18.81 12.78
CA ASP A 458 5.42 19.35 14.13
C ASP A 458 4.01 19.33 14.78
N GLY A 459 2.97 19.01 14.01
CA GLY A 459 1.58 18.91 14.45
C GLY A 459 0.87 20.26 14.61
N ALA A 460 1.49 21.37 14.18
CA ALA A 460 0.86 22.69 14.18
C ALA A 460 -0.35 22.75 13.23
N GLU A 461 -0.25 22.06 12.09
CA GLU A 461 -1.31 21.95 11.09
C GLU A 461 -1.75 20.49 10.98
N LYS A 462 -3.05 20.25 11.15
CA LYS A 462 -3.68 18.92 11.10
C LYS A 462 -4.79 18.96 10.07
N TYR A 463 -4.44 18.79 8.80
CA TYR A 463 -5.35 18.96 7.66
C TYR A 463 -5.99 20.37 7.58
N ALA A 464 -5.20 21.40 7.89
CA ALA A 464 -5.64 22.79 7.90
C ALA A 464 -5.89 23.31 6.49
N ASP A 465 -6.99 24.03 6.27
CA ASP A 465 -7.23 24.79 5.03
C ASP A 465 -6.18 25.91 4.89
N ILE A 466 -5.46 25.92 3.76
CA ILE A 466 -4.44 26.94 3.44
C ILE A 466 -4.82 27.80 2.23
N GLY A 467 -6.09 27.76 1.82
CA GLY A 467 -6.67 28.55 0.76
C GLY A 467 -6.68 27.88 -0.61
N THR A 468 -7.03 28.69 -1.60
CA THR A 468 -7.16 28.28 -3.01
C THR A 468 -5.92 28.71 -3.80
N PHE A 469 -5.42 27.82 -4.64
CA PHE A 469 -4.33 28.06 -5.58
C PHE A 469 -4.88 28.10 -6.99
N GLU A 470 -4.60 29.17 -7.73
CA GLU A 470 -5.00 29.32 -9.14
C GLU A 470 -3.89 28.80 -10.06
N VAL A 471 -4.30 28.22 -11.18
CA VAL A 471 -3.39 27.83 -12.26
C VAL A 471 -3.15 29.04 -13.15
N GLU A 472 -1.95 29.59 -13.11
CA GLU A 472 -1.49 30.72 -13.93
C GLU A 472 -0.39 30.26 -14.86
N ASP A 473 -0.50 30.56 -16.17
CA ASP A 473 0.45 30.08 -17.19
C ASP A 473 0.73 28.57 -17.10
N ASP A 474 -0.36 27.80 -16.98
CA ASP A 474 -0.37 26.34 -16.80
C ASP A 474 0.35 25.84 -15.53
N ARG A 475 0.53 26.70 -14.51
CA ARG A 475 1.33 26.39 -13.32
C ARG A 475 0.70 26.84 -12.01
N ILE A 476 1.04 26.11 -10.95
CA ILE A 476 0.90 26.54 -9.55
C ILE A 476 2.31 26.74 -8.99
N VAL A 477 2.57 27.92 -8.43
CA VAL A 477 3.81 28.18 -7.68
C VAL A 477 3.54 28.00 -6.19
N TYR A 478 4.14 26.97 -5.60
CA TYR A 478 3.90 26.57 -4.22
C TYR A 478 5.18 26.63 -3.38
N ASP A 479 5.21 27.55 -2.42
CA ASP A 479 6.25 27.60 -1.39
C ASP A 479 5.97 26.53 -0.32
N ALA A 480 6.47 25.32 -0.56
CA ALA A 480 6.20 24.13 0.24
C ALA A 480 7.04 24.12 1.52
N PRO A 481 6.46 24.37 2.72
CA PRO A 481 7.27 24.42 3.92
C PRO A 481 7.87 23.06 4.24
N ARG A 482 9.07 23.08 4.83
CA ARG A 482 9.71 21.84 5.29
C ARG A 482 8.82 21.14 6.30
N GLY A 483 8.73 19.82 6.21
CA GLY A 483 7.96 19.06 7.18
C GLY A 483 6.47 19.12 6.91
N THR A 484 6.02 19.43 5.69
CA THR A 484 4.59 19.43 5.36
C THR A 484 4.19 18.38 4.31
N MET A 485 2.91 18.03 4.35
CA MET A 485 2.17 17.40 3.27
C MET A 485 0.94 18.23 2.97
N THR A 486 0.70 18.52 1.70
CA THR A 486 -0.39 19.37 1.24
C THR A 486 -1.12 18.70 0.09
N THR A 487 -2.42 18.50 0.22
CA THR A 487 -3.30 18.02 -0.86
C THR A 487 -4.02 19.19 -1.50
N PHE A 488 -4.16 19.13 -2.82
CA PHE A 488 -4.78 20.10 -3.71
C PHE A 488 -5.90 19.38 -4.48
N ILE A 489 -7.14 19.86 -4.36
CA ILE A 489 -8.33 19.26 -4.96
C ILE A 489 -8.95 20.26 -5.92
N GLY A 490 -9.21 19.85 -7.17
CA GLY A 490 -9.85 20.70 -8.17
C GLY A 490 -11.20 21.24 -7.71
N ILE A 491 -11.43 22.54 -7.90
CA ILE A 491 -12.71 23.20 -7.64
C ILE A 491 -13.16 24.01 -8.87
N LYS A 492 -14.48 24.10 -9.07
CA LYS A 492 -15.09 24.80 -10.21
C LYS A 492 -15.28 26.28 -9.98
#